data_AF-A0A1W9TTD4-F1
#
_entry.id   AF-A0A1W9TTD4-F1
#
_cell.length_a   1.000
_cell.length_b   1.000
_cell.length_c   1.000
_cell.angle_alpha   90.00
_cell.angle_beta   90.00
_cell.angle_gamma   90.00
#
_symmetry.space_group_name_H-M   'P 1'
#
loop_
_entity.id
_entity.type
_entity.pdbx_description
1 polymer ?
#
loop_
_entity_poly.entity_id
_entity_poly.type
_entity_poly.pdbx_seq_one_letter_code
_entity_poly.pdbx_strand_id
1 'polypeptide(L)' 'MPYELDLVAVNDMKNEIVVAEIKMNPSRINTSVLKQKSKRLIERYPEYRPKWIGLSLKDALKYLSSSF' A
#
# COMPACT_ATOMS: atom_id res chain seq x y z
N MET A 1 12.77 -10.44 11.54
CA MET A 1 11.36 -10.05 11.78
C MET A 1 10.74 -9.66 10.46
N PRO A 2 9.52 -10.11 10.11
CA PRO A 2 8.81 -9.49 8.99
C PRO A 2 8.60 -8.02 9.36
N TYR A 3 8.96 -7.12 8.45
CA TYR A 3 8.66 -5.71 8.64
C TYR A 3 7.13 -5.55 8.61
N GLU A 4 6.60 -4.76 9.53
CA GLU A 4 5.19 -4.39 9.53
C GLU A 4 4.84 -3.62 8.25
N LEU A 5 3.75 -4.03 7.61
CA LEU A 5 3.11 -3.35 6.49
C LEU A 5 1.69 -2.99 6.94
N ASP A 6 1.32 -1.71 6.84
CA ASP A 6 0.04 -1.23 7.36
C ASP A 6 -1.16 -1.82 6.61
N LEU A 7 -1.03 -1.98 5.29
CA LEU A 7 -2.05 -2.61 4.44
C LEU A 7 -1.43 -3.30 3.22
N VAL A 8 -1.95 -4.49 2.92
CA VAL A 8 -1.73 -5.20 1.65
C VAL A 8 -3.09 -5.57 1.08
N ALA A 9 -3.34 -5.20 -0.17
CA ALA A 9 -4.53 -5.59 -0.91
C ALA A 9 -4.13 -6.37 -2.16
N VAL A 10 -4.79 -7.50 -2.40
CA VAL A 10 -4.54 -8.37 -3.56
C VAL A 10 -5.77 -8.35 -4.44
N ASN A 11 -5.55 -8.20 -5.75
CA ASN A 11 -6.57 -8.27 -6.77
C ASN A 11 -6.21 -9.36 -7.78
N ASP A 12 -6.73 -10.55 -7.55
CA ASP A 12 -6.47 -11.73 -8.38
C ASP A 12 -7.03 -11.59 -9.80
N MET A 13 -8.17 -10.90 -9.96
CA MET A 13 -8.76 -10.67 -11.29
C MET A 13 -7.85 -9.83 -12.20
N LYS A 14 -7.01 -8.97 -11.62
CA LYS A 14 -6.09 -8.08 -12.36
C LYS A 14 -4.62 -8.45 -12.22
N ASN A 15 -4.31 -9.48 -11.43
CA ASN A 15 -2.95 -9.81 -10.97
C ASN A 15 -2.23 -8.57 -10.44
N GLU A 16 -2.86 -7.84 -9.52
CA GLU A 16 -2.28 -6.65 -8.88
C GLU A 16 -2.13 -6.84 -7.37
N ILE A 17 -1.03 -6.36 -6.81
CA ILE A 17 -0.84 -6.28 -5.37
C ILE A 17 -0.54 -4.83 -4.98
N VAL A 18 -1.37 -4.25 -4.12
CA VAL A 18 -1.19 -2.91 -3.60
C VAL A 18 -0.67 -3.01 -2.18
N VAL A 19 0.49 -2.41 -1.93
CA VAL A 19 1.06 -2.27 -0.59
C VAL A 19 0.96 -0.80 -0.20
N ALA A 20 0.39 -0.51 0.96
CA ALA A 20 0.21 0.85 1.44
C ALA A 20 0.87 1.10 2.79
N GLU A 21 1.43 2.29 2.94
CA GLU A 21 1.75 2.87 4.24
C GLU A 21 0.65 3.87 4.59
N ILE A 22 0.17 3.83 5.83
CA ILE A 22 -0.88 4.69 6.34
C ILE A 22 -0.30 5.61 7.41
N LYS A 23 -0.44 6.92 7.21
CA LYS A 23 0.04 7.95 8.16
C LYS A 23 -0.95 9.09 8.25
N MET A 24 -1.20 9.59 9.46
CA MET A 24 -2.11 10.74 9.64
C MET A 24 -1.64 11.98 8.88
N ASN A 25 -0.33 12.28 8.90
CA ASN A 25 0.27 13.36 8.13
C ASN A 25 0.93 12.81 6.85
N PRO A 26 0.51 13.25 5.65
CA PRO A 26 1.09 12.83 4.38
C PRO A 26 2.61 12.99 4.28
N SER A 27 3.19 14.01 4.94
CA SER A 27 4.64 14.27 4.86
C SER A 27 5.49 13.19 5.54
N ARG A 28 4.87 12.31 6.35
CA ARG A 28 5.56 11.19 7.02
C ARG A 28 5.55 9.90 6.20
N ILE A 29 4.89 9.89 5.05
CA ILE A 29 4.86 8.73 4.16
C ILE A 29 6.22 8.58 3.50
N ASN A 30 6.81 7.40 3.57
CA ASN A 30 8.08 7.07 2.93
C ASN A 30 7.95 5.83 2.05
N THR A 31 7.64 6.05 0.77
CA THR A 31 7.43 4.99 -0.21
C THR A 31 8.70 4.18 -0.50
N SER A 32 9.90 4.76 -0.32
CA SER A 32 11.17 4.03 -0.46
C SER A 32 11.34 2.99 0.64
N VAL A 33 11.05 3.36 1.88
CA VAL A 33 11.06 2.43 3.03
C VAL A 33 9.97 1.37 2.85
N LEU A 34 8.78 1.73 2.40
CA LEU A 34 7.71 0.78 2.11
C LEU A 34 8.14 -0.28 1.09
N LYS A 35 8.77 0.13 -0.02
CA LYS A 35 9.32 -0.78 -1.04
C LYS A 35 10.35 -1.73 -0.45
N GLN A 36 11.23 -1.24 0.41
CA GLN A 36 12.25 -2.07 1.05
C GLN A 36 11.63 -3.10 2.00
N LYS A 37 10.68 -2.68 2.83
CA LYS A 37 9.96 -3.54 3.79
C LYS A 37 9.18 -4.64 3.07
N SER A 38 8.53 -4.31 1.95
CA SER A 38 7.68 -5.25 1.20
C SER A 38 8.44 -6.16 0.24
N LYS A 39 9.74 -5.96 0.02
CA LYS A 39 10.52 -6.67 -1.02
C LYS A 39 10.32 -8.19 -0.99
N ARG A 40 10.49 -8.81 0.18
CA ARG A 40 10.34 -10.27 0.36
C ARG A 40 8.91 -10.77 0.13
N LEU A 41 7.91 -9.92 0.39
CA LEU A 41 6.52 -10.26 0.09
C LEU A 41 6.32 -10.30 -1.41
N ILE A 42 6.73 -9.25 -2.12
CA ILE A 42 6.55 -9.14 -3.57
C ILE A 42 7.29 -10.24 -4.33
N GLU A 43 8.49 -10.62 -3.88
CA GLU A 43 9.25 -11.74 -4.47
C GLU A 43 8.50 -13.08 -4.43
N ARG A 44 7.50 -13.25 -3.55
CA ARG A 44 6.65 -14.45 -3.48
C ARG A 44 5.46 -14.44 -4.45
N TYR A 45 5.19 -13.31 -5.10
CA TYR A 45 4.08 -13.12 -6.05
C TYR A 45 4.61 -12.62 -7.40
N PRO A 46 5.45 -13.40 -8.12
CA PRO A 46 6.13 -12.96 -9.32
C PRO A 46 5.19 -12.58 -10.47
N GLU A 47 4.00 -13.19 -10.54
CA GLU A 47 3.00 -12.93 -11.57
C GLU A 47 2.15 -11.66 -11.29
N TYR A 48 2.28 -11.08 -10.10
CA TYR A 48 1.50 -9.91 -9.69
C TYR A 48 2.28 -8.62 -9.94
N ARG A 49 1.57 -7.59 -10.40
CA ARG A 49 2.12 -6.24 -10.58
C ARG A 49 2.02 -5.46 -9.28
N PRO A 50 3.15 -5.14 -8.63
CA PRO A 50 3.12 -4.41 -7.37
C PRO A 50 2.89 -2.91 -7.58
N LYS A 51 2.08 -2.33 -6.70
CA LYS A 51 1.90 -0.87 -6.54
C LYS A 51 2.18 -0.50 -5.10
N TRP A 52 2.86 0.62 -4.91
CA TRP A 52 3.14 1.19 -3.59
C TRP A 52 2.46 2.53 -3.48
N ILE A 53 1.57 2.66 -2.51
CA ILE A 53 0.83 3.89 -2.27
C ILE A 53 1.02 4.38 -0.85
N GLY A 54 0.82 5.68 -0.66
CA GLY A 54 0.68 6.28 0.65
C GLY A 54 -0.76 6.68 0.88
N LEU A 55 -1.28 6.44 2.08
CA LEU A 55 -2.61 6.85 2.49
C LEU A 55 -2.55 7.73 3.73
N SER A 56 -3.44 8.71 3.79
CA SER A 56 -3.54 9.67 4.87
C SER A 56 -4.98 10.00 5.23
N LEU A 57 -5.15 10.84 6.26
CA LEU A 57 -6.46 11.34 6.64
C LEU A 57 -7.16 12.08 5.48
N LYS A 58 -6.38 12.76 4.61
CA LYS A 58 -6.93 13.43 3.42
C LYS A 58 -7.56 12.43 2.45
N ASP A 59 -6.94 11.26 2.27
CA ASP A 59 -7.42 10.22 1.38
C ASP A 59 -8.68 9.56 1.94
N ALA A 60 -8.75 9.35 3.26
CA ALA A 60 -9.94 8.84 3.93
C ALA A 60 -11.16 9.73 3.68
N LEU A 61 -11.01 11.06 3.82
CA LEU A 61 -12.07 12.02 3.54
C LEU A 61 -12.55 11.93 2.09
N LYS A 62 -11.60 11.85 1.13
CA LYS A 62 -11.91 11.69 -0.29
C LYS A 62 -12.73 10.42 -0.55
N TYR A 63 -12.36 9.28 0.04
CA TYR A 63 -13.07 8.02 -0.20
C TYR A 63 -14.48 8.00 0.42
N LEU A 64 -14.64 8.62 1.60
CA LEU A 64 -15.95 8.77 2.22
C LEU A 64 -16.87 9.71 1.43
N SER A 65 -16.33 10.81 0.88
CA SER A 65 -17.13 11.75 0.08
C SER A 65 -17.48 11.24 -1.31
N SER A 66 -16.80 10.19 -1.79
CA SER A 66 -17.08 9.57 -3.10
C SER A 66 -18.20 8.52 -3.04
N SER A 67 -18.76 8.29 -1.85
CA SER A 67 -19.76 7.25 -1.58
C SER A 67 -21.19 7.80 -1.41
N PHE A 68 -21.44 9.03 -1.88
CA PHE A 68 -22.75 9.69 -1.94
C PHE A 68 -22.94 10.35 -3.31
#